data_AF-A0A9E0MRH5-F1
#
_entry.id   AF-A0A9E0MRH5-F1
#
_cell.length_a   1.000
_cell.length_b   1.000
_cell.length_c   1.000
_cell.angle_alpha   90.00
_cell.angle_beta   90.00
_cell.angle_gamma   90.00
#
_symmetry.space_group_name_H-M   'P 1'
#
loop_
_entity.id
_entity.type
_entity.pdbx_description
1 polymer ?
#
loop_
_entity_poly.entity_id
_entity_poly.type
_entity_poly.pdbx_seq_one_letter_code
_entity_poly.pdbx_strand_id
1 'polypeptide(L)'
;MELYLDSADIKEIDEAFKLGFLTGLTTTPTFMHRGGVTDIDKMILDLAKKVPILQVEALGETAEEVVKEAKRQLKMGLKKETTVFKIPVSLEGLRACRLLRNEGIKVNVHLVYTLQQAYMAIQAGASYVCPLVGRLQDQGHDALALVEQCVHAVNYYGYDTKIMFSSVRTVEHVRNAVELGVHTITVPWKLMKQLTDNHFTAIGTKQFYVDTRLITMKVKDVVSRTNPVVKDSKTVSEALVEMTKHGFGAVMVVDAKGKNTGVFTDGGLRRGLEKEGNKFLAKKLSTLKFNAPFTISPEALLDEAQKAFKEHKVDTLSVSENGKQLGMLDIQDLMKAIAG
;
A
#
# COMPACT_ATOMS: atom_id res chain seq x y z
N MET A 1 18.71 -5.08 13.79
CA MET A 1 17.48 -4.66 14.50
C MET A 1 16.36 -5.63 14.17
N GLU A 2 15.73 -6.23 15.18
CA GLU A 2 14.54 -7.08 15.04
C GLU A 2 13.27 -6.23 14.92
N LEU A 3 12.26 -6.73 14.19
CA LEU A 3 10.99 -6.04 13.97
C LEU A 3 9.82 -6.88 14.50
N TYR A 4 9.11 -6.32 15.48
CA TYR A 4 7.91 -6.92 16.05
C TYR A 4 6.66 -6.11 15.66
N LEU A 5 5.53 -6.81 15.55
CA LEU A 5 4.21 -6.18 15.52
C LEU A 5 3.77 -5.87 16.96
N ASP A 6 3.18 -4.70 17.17
CA ASP A 6 2.51 -4.35 18.42
C ASP A 6 0.99 -4.36 18.22
N SER A 7 0.32 -5.46 18.58
CA SER A 7 -1.12 -5.60 18.39
C SER A 7 -1.72 -6.70 19.28
N ALA A 8 -3.04 -6.67 19.43
CA ALA A 8 -3.85 -7.80 19.90
C ALA A 8 -5.06 -8.08 18.97
N ASP A 9 -5.12 -7.44 17.80
CA ASP A 9 -6.17 -7.66 16.81
C ASP A 9 -5.77 -8.81 15.87
N ILE A 10 -6.58 -9.88 15.85
CA ILE A 10 -6.31 -11.08 15.05
C ILE A 10 -6.21 -10.76 13.55
N LYS A 11 -7.02 -9.82 13.03
CA LYS A 11 -6.99 -9.46 11.61
C LYS A 11 -5.68 -8.75 11.26
N GLU A 12 -5.26 -7.81 12.10
CA GLU A 12 -3.98 -7.13 11.91
C GLU A 12 -2.82 -8.12 11.97
N ILE A 13 -2.85 -9.05 12.92
CA ILE A 13 -1.82 -10.08 13.09
C ILE A 13 -1.79 -11.01 11.85
N ASP A 14 -2.94 -11.50 11.40
CA ASP A 14 -3.02 -12.38 10.23
C ASP A 14 -2.57 -11.68 8.94
N GLU A 15 -2.81 -10.37 8.78
CA GLU A 15 -2.29 -9.60 7.64
C GLU A 15 -0.78 -9.36 7.75
N ALA A 16 -0.30 -8.92 8.92
CA ALA A 16 1.08 -8.56 9.13
C ALA A 16 2.02 -9.76 9.01
N PHE A 17 1.63 -10.94 9.49
CA PHE A 17 2.47 -12.13 9.40
C PHE A 17 2.50 -12.77 8.00
N LYS A 18 1.57 -12.42 7.10
CA LYS A 18 1.68 -12.78 5.66
C LYS A 18 2.89 -12.13 4.98
N LEU A 19 3.43 -11.05 5.56
CA LEU A 19 4.63 -10.39 5.05
C LEU A 19 5.89 -11.27 5.13
N GLY A 20 5.92 -12.23 6.06
CA GLY A 20 6.99 -13.25 6.14
C GLY A 20 8.33 -12.79 6.73
N PHE A 21 8.47 -11.54 7.18
CA PHE A 21 9.74 -11.00 7.71
C PHE A 21 9.67 -10.47 9.16
N LEU A 22 8.52 -10.60 9.84
CA LEU A 22 8.39 -10.16 11.23
C LEU A 22 9.02 -11.17 12.19
N THR A 23 9.79 -10.66 13.16
CA THR A 23 10.43 -11.47 14.20
C THR A 23 9.41 -12.05 15.18
N GLY A 24 8.36 -11.29 15.50
CA GLY A 24 7.34 -11.73 16.44
C GLY A 24 6.29 -10.68 16.75
N LEU A 25 5.50 -10.95 17.78
CA LEU A 25 4.38 -10.14 18.25
C LEU A 25 4.61 -9.74 19.71
N THR A 26 4.40 -8.46 20.03
CA THR A 26 4.22 -8.00 21.41
C THR A 26 2.74 -7.75 21.66
N THR A 27 2.22 -8.30 22.77
CA THR A 27 0.86 -7.99 23.23
C THR A 27 0.91 -7.24 24.56
N THR A 28 -0.17 -6.54 24.89
CA THR A 28 -0.38 -5.95 26.22
C THR A 28 -1.81 -6.20 26.67
N PRO A 29 -2.07 -6.32 27.99
CA PRO A 29 -3.42 -6.37 28.55
C PRO A 29 -4.26 -5.16 28.12
N THR A 30 -3.64 -3.99 27.93
CA THR A 30 -4.33 -2.80 27.43
C THR A 30 -4.92 -3.01 26.04
N PHE A 31 -4.21 -3.65 25.12
CA PHE A 31 -4.75 -3.96 23.79
C PHE A 31 -5.83 -5.03 23.85
N MET A 32 -5.63 -6.07 24.64
CA MET A 32 -6.63 -7.13 24.84
C MET A 32 -7.94 -6.57 25.41
N HIS A 33 -7.85 -5.73 26.44
CA HIS A 33 -9.01 -5.08 27.03
C HIS A 33 -9.73 -4.16 26.04
N ARG A 34 -8.99 -3.31 25.30
CA ARG A 34 -9.57 -2.45 24.25
C ARG A 34 -10.23 -3.23 23.12
N GLY A 35 -9.70 -4.42 22.81
CA GLY A 35 -10.27 -5.34 21.82
C GLY A 35 -11.43 -6.18 22.34
N GLY A 36 -11.85 -6.02 23.59
CA GLY A 36 -12.96 -6.78 24.18
C GLY A 36 -12.64 -8.25 24.45
N VAL A 37 -11.35 -8.62 24.59
CA VAL A 37 -10.93 -9.99 24.89
C VAL A 37 -11.36 -10.36 26.31
N THR A 38 -12.16 -11.42 26.44
CA THR A 38 -12.66 -11.94 27.72
C THR A 38 -11.93 -13.21 28.17
N ASP A 39 -11.32 -13.94 27.24
CA ASP A 39 -10.53 -15.15 27.49
C ASP A 39 -9.08 -14.93 27.03
N ILE A 40 -8.25 -14.43 27.94
CA ILE A 40 -6.85 -14.09 27.67
C ILE A 40 -6.04 -15.36 27.41
N ASP A 41 -6.28 -16.44 28.15
CA ASP A 41 -5.52 -17.68 28.05
C ASP A 41 -5.72 -18.34 26.68
N LYS A 42 -6.96 -18.42 26.21
CA LYS A 42 -7.24 -18.92 24.86
C LYS A 42 -6.59 -18.02 23.80
N MET A 43 -6.71 -16.70 23.96
CA MET A 43 -6.14 -15.74 23.01
C MET A 43 -4.62 -15.89 22.90
N ILE A 44 -3.87 -15.93 24.01
CA ILE A 44 -2.41 -16.08 23.95
C ILE A 44 -1.99 -17.43 23.36
N LEU A 45 -2.73 -18.51 23.62
CA LEU A 45 -2.45 -19.82 23.03
C LEU A 45 -2.71 -19.85 21.52
N ASP A 46 -3.76 -19.20 21.05
CA ASP A 46 -4.05 -19.12 19.61
C ASP A 46 -3.05 -18.22 18.89
N LEU A 47 -2.64 -17.11 19.51
CA LEU A 47 -1.56 -16.26 18.99
C LEU A 47 -0.23 -17.00 18.93
N ALA A 48 0.12 -17.78 19.95
CA ALA A 48 1.37 -18.54 20.00
C ALA A 48 1.49 -19.56 18.85
N LYS A 49 0.38 -20.02 18.28
CA LYS A 49 0.37 -20.90 17.09
C LYS A 49 0.55 -20.13 15.78
N LYS A 50 0.26 -18.82 15.77
CA LYS A 50 0.24 -17.96 14.58
C LYS A 50 1.56 -17.21 14.36
N VAL A 51 2.34 -16.98 15.41
CA VAL A 51 3.52 -16.10 15.37
C VAL A 51 4.80 -16.83 15.77
N PRO A 52 5.99 -16.47 15.23
CA PRO A 52 7.25 -17.14 15.56
C PRO A 52 7.71 -16.92 17.00
N ILE A 53 7.57 -15.69 17.50
CA ILE A 53 7.86 -15.31 18.88
C ILE A 53 6.69 -14.50 19.41
N LEU A 54 6.16 -14.91 20.57
CA LEU A 54 5.09 -14.20 21.26
C LEU A 54 5.63 -13.61 22.56
N GLN A 55 5.46 -12.29 22.74
CA GLN A 55 5.74 -11.62 24.00
C GLN A 55 4.46 -11.26 24.75
N VAL A 56 4.27 -11.84 25.94
CA VAL A 56 3.03 -11.76 26.76
C VAL A 56 3.36 -11.33 28.18
N GLU A 57 2.41 -10.73 28.89
CA GLU A 57 2.61 -10.33 30.28
C GLU A 57 2.55 -11.50 31.27
N ALA A 58 3.44 -11.46 32.26
CA ALA A 58 3.28 -12.18 33.52
C ALA A 58 3.24 -11.14 34.65
N LEU A 59 2.12 -11.09 35.38
CA LEU A 59 1.88 -10.11 36.44
C LEU A 59 1.79 -10.78 37.81
N GLY A 60 2.15 -10.02 38.84
CA GLY A 60 2.13 -10.40 40.25
C GLY A 60 2.66 -9.25 41.10
N GLU A 61 2.31 -9.21 42.38
CA GLU A 61 2.79 -8.20 43.32
C GLU A 61 4.18 -8.56 43.87
N THR A 62 4.50 -9.85 43.90
CA THR A 62 5.79 -10.40 44.34
C THR A 62 6.50 -11.15 43.22
N ALA A 63 7.81 -11.33 43.36
CA ALA A 63 8.59 -12.08 42.38
C ALA A 63 8.08 -13.52 42.21
N GLU A 64 7.67 -14.17 43.30
CA GLU A 64 7.16 -15.54 43.31
C GLU A 64 5.83 -15.65 42.55
N GLU A 65 4.95 -14.65 42.67
CA GLU A 65 3.69 -14.61 41.91
C GLU A 65 3.93 -14.43 40.42
N VAL A 66 4.84 -13.53 40.02
CA VAL A 66 5.21 -13.35 38.60
C VAL A 66 5.78 -14.64 38.01
N VAL A 67 6.68 -15.31 38.74
CA VAL A 67 7.25 -16.60 38.32
C VAL A 67 6.18 -17.68 38.24
N LYS A 68 5.25 -17.72 39.20
CA LYS A 68 4.12 -18.66 39.22
C LYS A 68 3.22 -18.44 38.00
N GLU A 69 2.95 -17.20 37.63
CA GLU A 69 2.15 -16.85 36.46
C GLU A 69 2.84 -17.25 35.15
N ALA A 70 4.12 -16.92 34.98
CA ALA A 70 4.89 -17.35 33.81
C ALA A 70 4.90 -18.90 33.67
N LYS A 71 5.10 -19.62 34.78
CA LYS A 71 5.05 -21.09 34.81
C LYS A 71 3.65 -21.64 34.53
N ARG A 72 2.58 -20.96 34.96
CA ARG A 72 1.19 -21.33 34.63
C ARG A 72 0.95 -21.22 33.13
N GLN A 73 1.41 -20.14 32.50
CA GLN A 73 1.30 -19.92 31.05
C GLN A 73 2.12 -20.94 30.24
N LEU A 74 3.29 -21.35 30.72
CA LEU A 74 4.02 -22.47 30.09
C LEU A 74 3.24 -23.80 30.24
N LYS A 75 2.70 -24.09 31.43
CA LYS A 75 1.93 -25.31 31.69
C LYS A 75 0.65 -25.41 30.86
N MET A 76 0.00 -24.29 30.51
CA MET A 76 -1.19 -24.33 29.64
C MET A 76 -0.86 -24.64 28.17
N GLY A 77 0.40 -24.51 27.75
CA GLY A 77 0.83 -24.87 26.39
C GLY A 77 1.74 -23.88 25.69
N LEU A 78 2.13 -22.75 26.32
CA LEU A 78 3.16 -21.88 25.74
C LEU A 78 4.52 -22.58 25.75
N LYS A 79 5.30 -22.38 24.68
CA LYS A 79 6.63 -22.96 24.52
C LYS A 79 7.70 -21.98 24.99
N LYS A 80 8.60 -22.45 25.83
CA LYS A 80 9.68 -21.64 26.42
C LYS A 80 10.60 -20.99 25.37
N GLU A 81 10.79 -21.64 24.23
CA GLU A 81 11.72 -21.23 23.18
C GLU A 81 11.20 -20.01 22.39
N THR A 82 9.88 -19.95 22.23
CA THR A 82 9.13 -18.98 21.41
C THR A 82 8.29 -18.01 22.22
N THR A 83 8.36 -18.06 23.55
CA THR A 83 7.66 -17.13 24.44
C THR A 83 8.64 -16.25 25.21
N VAL A 84 8.35 -14.95 25.28
CA VAL A 84 9.07 -13.97 26.10
C VAL A 84 8.09 -13.38 27.10
N PHE A 85 8.40 -13.47 28.40
CA PHE A 85 7.53 -12.90 29.42
C PHE A 85 7.88 -11.44 29.67
N LYS A 86 6.87 -10.59 29.54
CA LYS A 86 6.95 -9.17 29.83
C LYS A 86 6.67 -8.97 31.32
N ILE A 87 7.51 -8.16 31.95
CA ILE A 87 7.47 -7.91 33.40
C ILE A 87 7.74 -6.42 33.64
N PRO A 88 6.85 -5.68 34.32
CA PRO A 88 7.07 -4.30 34.71
C PRO A 88 8.37 -4.13 35.51
N VAL A 89 9.12 -3.06 35.23
CA VAL A 89 10.31 -2.75 36.03
C VAL A 89 9.93 -2.38 37.47
N SER A 90 10.41 -3.18 38.43
CA SER A 90 10.34 -2.95 39.87
C SER A 90 11.36 -3.86 40.56
N LEU A 91 11.67 -3.66 41.84
CA LEU A 91 12.62 -4.57 42.52
C LEU A 91 12.13 -6.03 42.49
N GLU A 92 10.84 -6.27 42.73
CA GLU A 92 10.22 -7.59 42.62
C GLU A 92 10.20 -8.12 41.18
N GLY A 93 9.88 -7.26 40.20
CA GLY A 93 9.92 -7.62 38.78
C GLY A 93 11.32 -8.00 38.30
N LEU A 94 12.35 -7.34 38.82
CA LEU A 94 13.75 -7.66 38.54
C LEU A 94 14.21 -8.95 39.24
N ARG A 95 13.74 -9.20 40.47
CA ARG A 95 13.95 -10.49 41.14
C ARG A 95 13.28 -11.62 40.35
N ALA A 96 12.04 -11.43 39.87
CA ALA A 96 11.35 -12.38 39.01
C ALA A 96 12.10 -12.61 37.68
N CYS A 97 12.56 -11.53 37.05
CA CYS A 97 13.41 -11.60 35.87
C CYS A 97 14.61 -12.51 36.13
N ARG A 98 15.37 -12.28 37.20
CA ARG A 98 16.54 -13.10 37.53
C ARG A 98 16.18 -14.58 37.72
N LEU A 99 15.09 -14.88 38.44
CA LEU A 99 14.62 -16.25 38.66
C LEU A 99 14.27 -16.96 37.33
N LEU A 100 13.53 -16.30 36.45
CA LEU A 100 13.15 -16.86 35.14
C LEU A 100 14.37 -17.01 34.21
N ARG A 101 15.29 -16.04 34.22
CA ARG A 101 16.52 -16.08 33.42
C ARG A 101 17.46 -17.21 33.86
N ASN A 102 17.54 -17.51 35.16
CA ASN A 102 18.29 -18.67 35.67
C ASN A 102 17.71 -20.01 35.14
N GLU A 103 16.42 -20.05 34.87
CA GLU A 103 15.76 -21.20 34.23
C GLU A 103 15.85 -21.16 32.69
N GLY A 104 16.54 -20.17 32.10
CA GLY A 104 16.68 -20.00 30.65
C GLY A 104 15.42 -19.48 29.95
N ILE A 105 14.42 -18.97 30.69
CA ILE A 105 13.20 -18.39 30.14
C ILE A 105 13.49 -16.95 29.71
N LYS A 106 13.05 -16.52 28.51
CA LYS A 106 13.29 -15.15 28.03
C LYS A 106 12.38 -14.15 28.74
N VAL A 107 12.93 -12.99 29.08
CA VAL A 107 12.20 -11.93 29.80
C VAL A 107 12.39 -10.59 29.10
N ASN A 108 11.31 -9.84 28.92
CA ASN A 108 11.32 -8.46 28.47
C ASN A 108 10.90 -7.56 29.64
N VAL A 109 11.85 -6.83 30.23
CA VAL A 109 11.54 -5.85 31.27
C VAL A 109 11.07 -4.57 30.61
N HIS A 110 9.81 -4.20 30.85
CA HIS A 110 9.14 -3.07 30.21
C HIS A 110 8.67 -2.01 31.23
N LEU A 111 8.01 -0.95 30.75
CA LEU A 111 7.69 0.27 31.52
C LEU A 111 8.94 0.99 32.04
N VAL A 112 10.01 0.98 31.24
CA VAL A 112 11.27 1.65 31.56
C VAL A 112 11.23 3.11 31.08
N TYR A 113 11.60 4.03 31.96
CA TYR A 113 11.60 5.47 31.75
C TYR A 113 12.89 6.16 32.20
N THR A 114 13.85 5.43 32.77
CA THR A 114 15.15 5.96 33.17
C THR A 114 16.29 4.99 32.84
N LEU A 115 17.52 5.52 32.71
CA LEU A 115 18.71 4.70 32.48
C LEU A 115 18.98 3.78 33.68
N GLN A 116 18.68 4.23 34.90
CA GLN A 116 18.86 3.44 36.12
C GLN A 116 17.94 2.22 36.14
N GLN A 117 16.69 2.38 35.69
CA GLN A 117 15.77 1.26 35.50
C GLN A 117 16.29 0.27 34.46
N ALA A 118 16.77 0.79 33.32
CA ALA A 118 17.38 -0.04 32.28
C ALA A 118 18.62 -0.81 32.79
N TYR A 119 19.50 -0.13 33.51
CA TYR A 119 20.69 -0.72 34.13
C TYR A 119 20.34 -1.86 35.08
N MET A 120 19.38 -1.64 35.98
CA MET A 120 18.94 -2.68 36.91
C MET A 120 18.30 -3.88 36.18
N ALA A 121 17.58 -3.64 35.08
CA ALA A 121 17.03 -4.69 34.24
C ALA A 121 18.11 -5.52 33.51
N ILE A 122 19.14 -4.85 33.00
CA ILE A 122 20.32 -5.50 32.42
C ILE A 122 21.00 -6.40 33.46
N GLN A 123 21.22 -5.90 34.69
CA GLN A 123 21.84 -6.68 35.76
C GLN A 123 20.99 -7.88 36.21
N ALA A 124 19.67 -7.77 36.12
CA ALA A 124 18.77 -8.92 36.34
C ALA A 124 18.85 -9.98 35.23
N GLY A 125 19.59 -9.71 34.15
CA GLY A 125 19.80 -10.61 33.02
C GLY A 125 18.67 -10.58 31.98
N ALA A 126 17.90 -9.48 31.92
CA ALA A 126 16.77 -9.36 31.00
C ALA A 126 17.19 -9.63 29.55
N SER A 127 16.36 -10.37 28.81
CA SER A 127 16.58 -10.62 27.37
C SER A 127 16.31 -9.36 26.56
N TYR A 128 15.30 -8.59 26.99
CA TYR A 128 14.97 -7.29 26.43
C TYR A 128 14.76 -6.27 27.54
N VAL A 129 15.12 -5.02 27.26
CA VAL A 129 14.77 -3.85 28.07
C VAL A 129 14.01 -2.88 27.17
N CYS A 130 12.84 -2.45 27.63
CA CYS A 130 11.86 -1.81 26.78
C CYS A 130 11.46 -0.41 27.29
N PRO A 131 12.21 0.64 26.89
CA PRO A 131 11.81 2.03 27.09
C PRO A 131 10.54 2.39 26.33
N LEU A 132 9.61 3.09 27.00
CA LEU A 132 8.34 3.51 26.38
C LEU A 132 8.43 4.92 25.80
N VAL A 133 8.99 5.01 24.60
CA VAL A 133 9.37 6.28 23.95
C VAL A 133 8.19 7.23 23.77
N GLY A 134 7.12 6.77 23.13
CA GLY A 134 5.95 7.63 22.90
C GLY A 134 5.32 8.13 24.18
N ARG A 135 5.15 7.29 25.21
CA ARG A 135 4.58 7.72 26.50
C ARG A 135 5.46 8.76 27.20
N LEU A 136 6.78 8.63 27.09
CA LEU A 136 7.73 9.56 27.68
C LEU A 136 7.72 10.91 26.93
N GLN A 137 7.61 10.89 25.61
CA GLN A 137 7.43 12.11 24.79
C GLN A 137 6.06 12.75 24.97
N ASP A 138 4.99 11.97 25.20
CA ASP A 138 3.66 12.48 25.52
C ASP A 138 3.70 13.35 26.82
N GLN A 139 4.73 13.18 27.66
CA GLN A 139 4.98 13.97 28.88
C GLN A 139 6.02 15.08 28.68
N GLY A 140 6.50 15.32 27.46
CA GLY A 140 7.46 16.39 27.14
C GLY A 140 8.93 16.06 27.44
N HIS A 141 9.26 14.79 27.67
CA HIS A 141 10.64 14.35 27.90
C HIS A 141 11.35 13.93 26.62
N ASP A 142 12.68 14.10 26.60
CA ASP A 142 13.53 13.56 25.55
C ASP A 142 13.75 12.05 25.73
N ALA A 143 12.86 11.27 25.13
CA ALA A 143 12.93 9.82 25.16
C ALA A 143 14.04 9.27 24.25
N LEU A 144 14.48 10.01 23.24
CA LEU A 144 15.51 9.53 22.31
C LEU A 144 16.87 9.49 23.02
N ALA A 145 17.18 10.52 23.81
CA ALA A 145 18.37 10.53 24.67
C ALA A 145 18.39 9.35 25.64
N LEU A 146 17.25 8.98 26.25
CA LEU A 146 17.18 7.79 27.10
C LEU A 146 17.49 6.51 26.32
N VAL A 147 16.91 6.34 25.14
CA VAL A 147 17.15 5.15 24.30
C VAL A 147 18.62 5.08 23.88
N GLU A 148 19.21 6.21 23.46
CA GLU A 148 20.62 6.32 23.13
C GLU A 148 21.52 5.87 24.29
N GLN A 149 21.26 6.38 25.50
CA GLN A 149 21.98 5.98 26.71
C GLN A 149 21.87 4.48 26.99
N CYS A 150 20.69 3.89 26.79
CA CYS A 150 20.47 2.46 26.99
C CYS A 150 21.25 1.63 25.96
N VAL A 151 21.22 2.00 24.69
CA VAL A 151 21.98 1.34 23.61
C VAL A 151 23.48 1.47 23.87
N HIS A 152 23.94 2.66 24.22
CA HIS A 152 25.33 2.92 24.56
C HIS A 152 25.79 2.04 25.73
N ALA A 153 25.01 1.95 26.81
CA ALA A 153 25.34 1.11 27.95
C ALA A 153 25.46 -0.37 27.57
N VAL A 154 24.53 -0.91 26.77
CA VAL A 154 24.60 -2.28 26.29
C VAL A 154 25.88 -2.53 25.49
N ASN A 155 26.17 -1.64 24.53
CA ASN A 155 27.32 -1.80 23.64
C ASN A 155 28.66 -1.59 24.35
N TYR A 156 28.74 -0.58 25.22
CA TYR A 156 29.97 -0.22 25.93
C TYR A 156 30.41 -1.33 26.90
N TYR A 157 29.47 -1.92 27.63
CA TYR A 157 29.76 -2.97 28.60
C TYR A 157 29.66 -4.40 28.02
N GLY A 158 29.24 -4.54 26.76
CA GLY A 158 29.12 -5.85 26.09
C GLY A 158 28.01 -6.74 26.65
N TYR A 159 26.86 -6.16 27.03
CA TYR A 159 25.72 -6.93 27.53
C TYR A 159 24.96 -7.62 26.39
N ASP A 160 24.45 -8.83 26.64
CA ASP A 160 23.59 -9.56 25.68
C ASP A 160 22.14 -9.04 25.63
N THR A 161 21.77 -8.15 26.55
CA THR A 161 20.42 -7.58 26.64
C THR A 161 20.10 -6.72 25.42
N LYS A 162 18.93 -6.96 24.81
CA LYS A 162 18.47 -6.16 23.65
C LYS A 162 17.63 -4.97 24.10
N ILE A 163 18.01 -3.77 23.67
CA ILE A 163 17.16 -2.59 23.82
C ILE A 163 16.03 -2.62 22.80
N MET A 164 14.79 -2.68 23.29
CA MET A 164 13.57 -2.67 22.49
C MET A 164 12.93 -1.28 22.48
N PHE A 165 12.94 -0.61 21.34
CA PHE A 165 12.20 0.63 21.13
C PHE A 165 10.70 0.32 21.06
N SER A 166 9.92 0.91 21.97
CA SER A 166 8.49 0.64 22.10
C SER A 166 7.67 1.90 22.31
N SER A 167 6.35 1.75 22.40
CA SER A 167 5.39 2.85 22.39
C SER A 167 5.56 3.74 21.14
N VAL A 168 5.73 3.11 19.97
CA VAL A 168 5.88 3.80 18.68
C VAL A 168 4.57 4.52 18.31
N ARG A 169 4.67 5.82 17.97
CA ARG A 169 3.51 6.69 17.69
C ARG A 169 3.48 7.23 16.26
N THR A 170 4.64 7.35 15.63
CA THR A 170 4.81 7.96 14.31
C THR A 170 5.78 7.13 13.48
N VAL A 171 5.76 7.32 12.15
CA VAL A 171 6.78 6.74 11.25
C VAL A 171 8.19 7.25 11.59
N GLU A 172 8.28 8.48 12.10
CA GLU A 172 9.52 9.11 12.54
C GLU A 172 10.20 8.34 13.69
N HIS A 173 9.44 7.73 14.60
CA HIS A 173 10.01 6.88 15.64
C HIS A 173 10.75 5.66 15.07
N VAL A 174 10.30 5.14 13.92
CA VAL A 174 10.98 4.02 13.27
C VAL A 174 12.33 4.47 12.70
N ARG A 175 12.39 5.67 12.09
CA ARG A 175 13.68 6.28 11.68
C ARG A 175 14.60 6.48 12.88
N ASN A 176 14.10 7.11 13.95
CA ASN A 176 14.88 7.34 15.17
C ASN A 176 15.43 6.03 15.75
N ALA A 177 14.63 4.96 15.79
CA ALA A 177 15.08 3.67 16.28
C ALA A 177 16.24 3.09 15.44
N VAL A 178 16.18 3.22 14.11
CA VAL A 178 17.24 2.80 13.20
C VAL A 178 18.51 3.62 13.44
N GLU A 179 18.40 4.95 13.52
CA GLU A 179 19.54 5.86 13.72
C GLU A 179 20.22 5.66 15.08
N LEU A 180 19.43 5.41 16.13
CA LEU A 180 19.94 5.12 17.48
C LEU A 180 20.55 3.72 17.62
N GLY A 181 20.44 2.86 16.59
CA GLY A 181 21.01 1.52 16.61
C GLY A 181 20.36 0.58 17.61
N VAL A 182 19.04 0.70 17.84
CA VAL A 182 18.35 -0.21 18.77
C VAL A 182 18.38 -1.65 18.27
N HIS A 183 18.34 -2.60 19.21
CA HIS A 183 18.42 -4.01 18.91
C HIS A 183 17.10 -4.56 18.38
N THR A 184 15.99 -4.01 18.86
CA THR A 184 14.63 -4.45 18.53
C THR A 184 13.68 -3.25 18.51
N ILE A 185 12.64 -3.29 17.68
CA ILE A 185 11.52 -2.33 17.72
C ILE A 185 10.20 -3.10 17.65
N THR A 186 9.16 -2.58 18.31
CA THR A 186 7.78 -3.05 18.12
C THR A 186 6.88 -1.93 17.61
N VAL A 187 6.16 -2.18 16.52
CA VAL A 187 5.44 -1.16 15.73
C VAL A 187 3.96 -1.55 15.54
N PRO A 188 3.00 -0.65 15.78
CA PRO A 188 1.59 -0.87 15.46
C PRO A 188 1.33 -1.07 13.96
N TRP A 189 0.35 -1.91 13.60
CA TRP A 189 0.05 -2.25 12.20
C TRP A 189 -0.21 -1.03 11.31
N LYS A 190 -0.97 -0.06 11.83
CA LYS A 190 -1.27 1.19 11.13
C LYS A 190 -0.01 1.92 10.64
N LEU A 191 1.01 2.02 11.49
CA LEU A 191 2.24 2.73 11.15
C LEU A 191 3.12 1.87 10.24
N MET A 192 3.15 0.56 10.46
CA MET A 192 3.92 -0.37 9.63
C MET A 192 3.52 -0.30 8.15
N LYS A 193 2.22 -0.20 7.84
CA LYS A 193 1.71 -0.01 6.47
C LYS A 193 2.19 1.28 5.81
N GLN A 194 2.40 2.34 6.60
CA GLN A 194 2.83 3.64 6.09
C GLN A 194 4.34 3.71 5.80
N LEU A 195 5.14 2.76 6.29
CA LEU A 195 6.60 2.82 6.18
C LEU A 195 7.10 2.75 4.73
N THR A 196 6.33 2.12 3.84
CA THR A 196 6.66 2.01 2.41
C THR A 196 5.98 3.07 1.55
N ASP A 197 5.11 3.89 2.14
CA ASP A 197 4.31 4.85 1.40
C ASP A 197 5.12 6.13 1.11
N ASN A 198 5.29 6.44 -0.17
CA ASN A 198 5.92 7.68 -0.60
C ASN A 198 5.30 8.20 -1.90
N HIS A 199 5.02 9.50 -1.95
CA HIS A 199 4.37 10.15 -3.09
C HIS A 199 5.18 10.01 -4.39
N PHE A 200 6.50 10.20 -4.33
CA PHE A 200 7.37 10.06 -5.51
C PHE A 200 7.48 8.61 -5.96
N THR A 201 7.45 7.66 -5.02
CA THR A 201 7.40 6.22 -5.37
C THR A 201 6.11 5.89 -6.11
N ALA A 202 4.96 6.40 -5.65
CA ALA A 202 3.69 6.19 -6.33
C ALA A 202 3.66 6.82 -7.74
N ILE A 203 4.14 8.07 -7.88
CA ILE A 203 4.24 8.74 -9.19
C ILE A 203 5.16 7.96 -10.13
N GLY A 204 6.37 7.62 -9.68
CA GLY A 204 7.34 6.89 -10.50
C GLY A 204 6.81 5.53 -10.94
N THR A 205 6.18 4.79 -10.03
CA THR A 205 5.57 3.48 -10.33
C THR A 205 4.45 3.62 -11.37
N LYS A 206 3.58 4.62 -11.22
CA LYS A 206 2.52 4.89 -12.20
C LYS A 206 3.09 5.25 -13.57
N GLN A 207 4.15 6.06 -13.61
CA GLN A 207 4.82 6.41 -14.85
C GLN A 207 5.40 5.17 -15.54
N PHE A 208 6.04 4.26 -14.79
CA PHE A 208 6.53 3.01 -15.35
C PHE A 208 5.43 2.16 -15.97
N TYR A 209 4.24 2.08 -15.36
CA TYR A 209 3.11 1.37 -15.96
C TYR A 209 2.63 2.03 -17.26
N VAL A 210 2.53 3.36 -17.28
CA VAL A 210 2.15 4.12 -18.50
C VAL A 210 3.15 3.86 -19.62
N ASP A 211 4.45 4.06 -19.35
CA ASP A 211 5.51 3.90 -20.34
C ASP A 211 5.59 2.45 -20.85
N THR A 212 5.46 1.47 -19.94
CA THR A 212 5.45 0.05 -20.31
C THR A 212 4.27 -0.27 -21.22
N ARG A 213 3.06 0.22 -20.92
CA ARG A 213 1.89 0.00 -21.77
C ARG A 213 2.04 0.65 -23.13
N LEU A 214 2.63 1.85 -23.21
CA LEU A 214 2.89 2.53 -24.47
C LEU A 214 3.78 1.70 -25.41
N ILE A 215 4.77 0.98 -24.87
CA ILE A 215 5.74 0.21 -25.68
C ILE A 215 5.42 -1.30 -25.79
N THR A 216 4.41 -1.82 -25.08
CA THR A 216 4.07 -3.25 -25.09
C THR A 216 2.66 -3.55 -25.58
N MET A 217 1.70 -2.64 -25.40
CA MET A 217 0.34 -2.82 -25.89
C MET A 217 0.20 -2.30 -27.32
N LYS A 218 -0.73 -2.91 -28.05
CA LYS A 218 -1.06 -2.54 -29.42
C LYS A 218 -2.41 -1.84 -29.51
N VAL A 219 -2.63 -1.11 -30.59
CA VAL A 219 -3.90 -0.42 -30.88
C VAL A 219 -5.09 -1.38 -30.81
N LYS A 220 -4.95 -2.60 -31.34
CA LYS A 220 -6.02 -3.62 -31.30
C LYS A 220 -6.46 -4.04 -29.90
N ASP A 221 -5.60 -3.86 -28.90
CA ASP A 221 -5.89 -4.23 -27.51
C ASP A 221 -6.78 -3.19 -26.83
N VAL A 222 -6.85 -1.98 -27.38
CA VAL A 222 -7.58 -0.82 -26.82
C VAL A 222 -8.75 -0.41 -27.70
N VAL A 223 -8.69 -0.67 -29.01
CA VAL A 223 -9.70 -0.20 -29.97
C VAL A 223 -11.09 -0.68 -29.55
N SER A 224 -12.03 0.27 -29.48
CA SER A 224 -13.43 -0.08 -29.32
C SER A 224 -13.89 -0.88 -30.54
N ARG A 225 -14.60 -2.00 -30.34
CA ARG A 225 -15.28 -2.72 -31.43
C ARG A 225 -16.42 -1.89 -32.05
N THR A 226 -16.74 -0.75 -31.45
CA THR A 226 -17.75 0.18 -31.93
C THR A 226 -17.17 1.01 -33.07
N ASN A 227 -17.80 0.93 -34.24
CA ASN A 227 -17.45 1.72 -35.40
C ASN A 227 -18.69 2.55 -35.80
N PRO A 228 -18.77 3.83 -35.42
CA PRO A 228 -19.88 4.69 -35.82
C PRO A 228 -19.83 4.87 -37.34
N VAL A 229 -20.85 4.38 -38.04
CA VAL A 229 -20.93 4.42 -39.51
C VAL A 229 -22.27 4.99 -39.93
N VAL A 230 -22.24 5.94 -40.87
CA VAL A 230 -23.42 6.54 -41.48
C VAL A 230 -23.31 6.53 -43.00
N LYS A 231 -24.42 6.27 -43.70
CA LYS A 231 -24.46 6.32 -45.18
C LYS A 231 -24.37 7.76 -45.66
N ASP A 232 -23.64 8.03 -46.73
CA ASP A 232 -23.48 9.36 -47.34
C ASP A 232 -24.80 9.99 -47.81
N SER A 233 -25.83 9.19 -48.07
CA SER A 233 -27.19 9.65 -48.38
C SER A 233 -27.88 10.38 -47.22
N LYS A 234 -27.39 10.20 -45.99
CA LYS A 234 -27.96 10.76 -44.76
C LYS A 234 -27.56 12.20 -44.54
N THR A 235 -28.32 12.89 -43.71
CA THR A 235 -28.09 14.29 -43.34
C THR A 235 -27.03 14.45 -42.25
N VAL A 236 -26.50 15.66 -42.11
CA VAL A 236 -25.60 16.02 -41.00
C VAL A 236 -26.28 15.77 -39.64
N SER A 237 -27.55 16.13 -39.47
CA SER A 237 -28.30 15.84 -38.23
C SER A 237 -28.34 14.36 -37.88
N GLU A 238 -28.60 13.49 -38.86
CA GLU A 238 -28.61 12.04 -38.64
C GLU A 238 -27.20 11.52 -38.28
N ALA A 239 -26.14 12.11 -38.84
CA ALA A 239 -24.76 11.81 -38.49
C ALA A 239 -24.46 12.14 -37.02
N LEU A 240 -24.94 13.29 -36.53
CA LEU A 240 -24.77 13.72 -35.13
C LEU A 240 -25.48 12.78 -34.14
N VAL A 241 -26.65 12.26 -34.52
CA VAL A 241 -27.34 11.24 -33.73
C VAL A 241 -26.49 9.98 -33.63
N GLU A 242 -25.87 9.55 -34.73
CA GLU A 242 -25.02 8.35 -34.75
C GLU A 242 -23.73 8.54 -33.93
N MET A 243 -23.09 9.71 -34.04
CA MET A 243 -21.96 10.12 -33.19
C MET A 243 -22.33 10.02 -31.70
N THR A 244 -23.50 10.58 -31.34
CA THR A 244 -23.99 10.61 -29.95
C THR A 244 -24.27 9.21 -29.42
N LYS A 245 -24.92 8.33 -30.20
CA LYS A 245 -25.22 6.95 -29.80
C LYS A 245 -23.99 6.16 -29.39
N HIS A 246 -22.86 6.46 -30.04
CA HIS A 246 -21.61 5.73 -29.84
C HIS A 246 -20.59 6.49 -28.99
N GLY A 247 -20.88 7.74 -28.62
CA GLY A 247 -20.01 8.56 -27.77
C GLY A 247 -18.73 9.05 -28.45
N PHE A 248 -18.71 9.11 -29.79
CA PHE A 248 -17.55 9.57 -30.56
C PHE A 248 -17.79 10.97 -31.12
N GLY A 249 -16.75 11.81 -31.10
CA GLY A 249 -16.70 13.09 -31.82
C GLY A 249 -16.53 12.96 -33.34
N ALA A 250 -16.64 11.73 -33.86
CA ALA A 250 -16.48 11.37 -35.26
C ALA A 250 -17.43 10.24 -35.69
N VAL A 251 -17.84 10.25 -36.95
CA VAL A 251 -18.58 9.15 -37.60
C VAL A 251 -18.04 8.92 -39.00
N MET A 252 -17.87 7.65 -39.35
CA MET A 252 -17.43 7.25 -40.68
C MET A 252 -18.57 7.42 -41.68
N VAL A 253 -18.27 8.02 -42.83
CA VAL A 253 -19.22 8.16 -43.93
C VAL A 253 -18.92 7.06 -44.95
N VAL A 254 -19.95 6.31 -45.35
CA VAL A 254 -19.83 5.23 -46.34
C VAL A 254 -20.81 5.40 -47.50
N ASP A 255 -20.43 4.94 -48.69
CA ASP A 255 -21.31 4.92 -49.85
C ASP A 255 -22.37 3.81 -49.76
N ALA A 256 -23.24 3.72 -50.78
CA ALA A 256 -24.26 2.68 -50.88
C ALA A 256 -23.71 1.24 -50.90
N LYS A 257 -22.44 1.04 -51.26
CA LYS A 257 -21.74 -0.25 -51.29
C LYS A 257 -20.95 -0.52 -50.00
N GLY A 258 -21.02 0.39 -49.01
CA GLY A 258 -20.30 0.28 -47.75
C GLY A 258 -18.83 0.68 -47.84
N LYS A 259 -18.39 1.30 -48.95
CA LYS A 259 -17.02 1.80 -49.10
C LYS A 259 -16.88 3.12 -48.34
N ASN A 260 -15.80 3.27 -47.58
CA ASN A 260 -15.46 4.49 -46.86
C ASN A 260 -15.27 5.68 -47.82
N THR A 261 -16.04 6.75 -47.62
CA THR A 261 -15.98 8.01 -48.38
C THR A 261 -15.42 9.18 -47.58
N GLY A 262 -15.16 9.01 -46.28
CA GLY A 262 -14.52 10.00 -45.42
C GLY A 262 -15.01 9.94 -43.97
N VAL A 263 -14.57 10.90 -43.15
CA VAL A 263 -15.00 11.03 -41.76
C VAL A 263 -15.66 12.39 -41.53
N PHE A 264 -16.81 12.39 -40.86
CA PHE A 264 -17.45 13.58 -40.34
C PHE A 264 -17.14 13.73 -38.85
N THR A 265 -16.79 14.93 -38.40
CA THR A 265 -16.30 15.20 -37.03
C THR A 265 -16.93 16.46 -36.46
N ASP A 266 -16.82 16.66 -35.14
CA ASP A 266 -17.25 17.90 -34.47
C ASP A 266 -16.58 19.15 -35.05
N GLY A 267 -15.31 19.03 -35.46
CA GLY A 267 -14.62 20.10 -36.17
C GLY A 267 -15.26 20.41 -37.53
N GLY A 268 -15.71 19.38 -38.25
CA GLY A 268 -16.47 19.52 -39.49
C GLY A 268 -17.82 20.19 -39.27
N LEU A 269 -18.55 19.80 -38.21
CA LEU A 269 -19.81 20.43 -37.80
C LEU A 269 -19.60 21.92 -37.53
N ARG A 270 -18.62 22.27 -36.69
CA ARG A 270 -18.36 23.65 -36.27
C ARG A 270 -18.08 24.57 -37.45
N ARG A 271 -17.18 24.15 -38.35
CA ARG A 271 -16.86 24.91 -39.58
C ARG A 271 -18.06 25.03 -40.52
N GLY A 272 -18.87 23.98 -40.62
CA GLY A 272 -20.08 24.00 -41.44
C GLY A 272 -21.14 24.97 -40.92
N LEU A 273 -21.38 24.96 -39.61
CA LEU A 273 -22.31 25.88 -38.95
C LEU A 273 -21.85 27.33 -39.03
N GLU A 274 -20.55 27.59 -38.88
CA GLU A 274 -19.98 28.94 -39.02
C GLU A 274 -20.23 29.52 -40.42
N LYS A 275 -20.10 28.69 -41.46
CA LYS A 275 -20.23 29.12 -42.86
C LYS A 275 -21.69 29.22 -43.33
N GLU A 276 -22.55 28.29 -42.91
CA GLU A 276 -23.88 28.11 -43.50
C GLU A 276 -25.04 28.14 -42.49
N GLY A 277 -24.74 28.30 -41.20
CA GLY A 277 -25.73 28.30 -40.13
C GLY A 277 -26.51 27.00 -40.05
N ASN A 278 -27.73 27.07 -39.50
CA ASN A 278 -28.58 25.89 -39.27
C ASN A 278 -28.96 25.13 -40.55
N LYS A 279 -28.86 25.76 -41.74
CA LYS A 279 -29.11 25.09 -43.02
C LYS A 279 -28.11 23.95 -43.28
N PHE A 280 -26.93 24.01 -42.67
CA PHE A 280 -25.91 22.96 -42.76
C PHE A 280 -26.41 21.61 -42.23
N LEU A 281 -27.23 21.63 -41.18
CA LEU A 281 -27.73 20.42 -40.52
C LEU A 281 -28.59 19.53 -41.45
N ALA A 282 -29.29 20.15 -42.40
CA ALA A 282 -30.14 19.46 -43.38
C ALA A 282 -29.37 18.96 -44.62
N LYS A 283 -28.09 19.33 -44.79
CA LYS A 283 -27.30 18.89 -45.94
C LYS A 283 -27.03 17.40 -45.87
N LYS A 284 -27.07 16.74 -47.04
CA LYS A 284 -26.63 15.36 -47.18
C LYS A 284 -25.11 15.29 -47.11
N LEU A 285 -24.59 14.28 -46.42
CA LEU A 285 -23.16 14.03 -46.29
C LEU A 285 -22.49 13.86 -47.67
N SER A 286 -23.17 13.27 -48.66
CA SER A 286 -22.69 13.12 -50.03
C SER A 286 -22.41 14.45 -50.76
N THR A 287 -22.95 15.57 -50.27
CA THR A 287 -22.70 16.91 -50.83
C THR A 287 -21.50 17.60 -50.19
N LEU A 288 -20.91 17.00 -49.15
CA LEU A 288 -19.77 17.53 -48.42
C LEU A 288 -18.47 16.93 -48.95
N LYS A 289 -17.38 17.70 -48.86
CA LYS A 289 -16.04 17.20 -49.10
C LYS A 289 -15.42 16.79 -47.78
N PHE A 290 -15.03 15.54 -47.66
CA PHE A 290 -14.32 15.01 -46.50
C PHE A 290 -12.83 14.86 -46.80
N ASN A 291 -12.00 15.05 -45.78
CA ASN A 291 -10.61 14.63 -45.86
C ASN A 291 -10.52 13.12 -45.59
N ALA A 292 -9.49 12.49 -46.13
CA ALA A 292 -9.17 11.12 -45.75
C ALA A 292 -8.94 11.05 -44.23
N PRO A 293 -9.50 10.04 -43.53
CA PRO A 293 -9.23 9.88 -42.11
C PRO A 293 -7.75 9.55 -41.88
N PHE A 294 -7.18 10.06 -40.79
CA PHE A 294 -5.87 9.59 -40.34
C PHE A 294 -6.00 8.16 -39.86
N THR A 295 -5.20 7.27 -40.42
CA THR A 295 -5.28 5.83 -40.16
C THR A 295 -4.12 5.33 -39.34
N ILE A 296 -4.36 4.31 -38.53
CA ILE A 296 -3.34 3.60 -37.77
C ILE A 296 -3.56 2.09 -37.88
N SER A 297 -2.45 1.33 -37.90
CA SER A 297 -2.48 -0.12 -37.93
C SER A 297 -3.00 -0.67 -36.59
N PRO A 298 -3.83 -1.74 -36.59
CA PRO A 298 -4.18 -2.45 -35.36
C PRO A 298 -2.96 -3.06 -34.64
N GLU A 299 -1.88 -3.34 -35.38
CA GLU A 299 -0.63 -3.90 -34.84
C GLU A 299 0.35 -2.83 -34.33
N ALA A 300 0.05 -1.55 -34.56
CA ALA A 300 0.86 -0.43 -34.07
C ALA A 300 0.88 -0.40 -32.54
N LEU A 301 2.00 0.05 -31.98
CA LEU A 301 2.11 0.26 -30.53
C LEU A 301 1.28 1.48 -30.09
N LEU A 302 0.87 1.50 -28.82
CA LEU A 302 0.17 2.66 -28.27
C LEU A 302 1.05 3.94 -28.28
N ASP A 303 2.38 3.82 -28.20
CA ASP A 303 3.32 4.92 -28.41
C ASP A 303 3.17 5.55 -29.80
N GLU A 304 3.03 4.72 -30.85
CA GLU A 304 2.81 5.19 -32.22
C GLU A 304 1.45 5.89 -32.35
N ALA A 305 0.41 5.37 -31.69
CA ALA A 305 -0.90 6.01 -31.63
C ALA A 305 -0.84 7.37 -30.92
N GLN A 306 -0.13 7.46 -29.79
CA GLN A 306 0.05 8.70 -29.05
C GLN A 306 0.75 9.77 -29.90
N LYS A 307 1.80 9.38 -30.63
CA LYS A 307 2.50 10.26 -31.59
C LYS A 307 1.56 10.72 -32.70
N ALA A 308 0.80 9.80 -33.30
CA ALA A 308 -0.15 10.11 -34.36
C ALA A 308 -1.24 11.12 -33.91
N PHE A 309 -1.81 10.95 -32.72
CA PHE A 309 -2.75 11.93 -32.15
C PHE A 309 -2.14 13.33 -32.02
N LYS A 310 -0.90 13.41 -31.51
CA LYS A 310 -0.19 14.68 -31.31
C LYS A 310 0.20 15.36 -32.63
N GLU A 311 0.70 14.59 -33.59
CA GLU A 311 1.14 15.09 -34.90
C GLU A 311 -0.04 15.61 -35.73
N HIS A 312 -1.14 14.86 -35.75
CA HIS A 312 -2.32 15.20 -36.54
C HIS A 312 -3.31 16.14 -35.84
N LYS A 313 -3.16 16.37 -34.53
CA LYS A 313 -4.05 17.20 -33.70
C LYS A 313 -5.52 16.79 -33.85
N VAL A 314 -5.77 15.49 -33.75
CA VAL A 314 -7.10 14.89 -33.80
C VAL A 314 -7.39 14.15 -32.50
N ASP A 315 -8.67 13.95 -32.20
CA ASP A 315 -9.13 13.20 -31.02
C ASP A 315 -9.50 11.75 -31.37
N THR A 316 -9.61 11.43 -32.65
CA THR A 316 -9.98 10.09 -33.13
C THR A 316 -9.09 9.65 -34.31
N LEU A 317 -8.56 8.43 -34.24
CA LEU A 317 -7.83 7.75 -35.31
C LEU A 317 -8.66 6.61 -35.87
N SER A 318 -8.57 6.43 -37.18
CA SER A 318 -9.23 5.36 -37.92
C SER A 318 -8.35 4.11 -37.89
N VAL A 319 -8.78 3.04 -37.24
CA VAL A 319 -8.00 1.79 -37.19
C VAL A 319 -8.29 0.95 -38.42
N SER A 320 -7.28 0.71 -39.25
CA SER A 320 -7.44 0.00 -40.52
C SER A 320 -6.26 -0.90 -40.84
N GLU A 321 -6.52 -1.99 -41.55
CA GLU A 321 -5.50 -2.95 -42.01
C GLU A 321 -5.80 -3.34 -43.45
N ASN A 322 -4.80 -3.31 -44.34
CA ASN A 322 -4.94 -3.66 -45.75
C ASN A 322 -6.11 -2.93 -46.47
N GLY A 323 -6.35 -1.67 -46.13
CA GLY A 323 -7.45 -0.86 -46.68
C GLY A 323 -8.84 -1.19 -46.14
N LYS A 324 -8.95 -2.16 -45.21
CA LYS A 324 -10.19 -2.49 -44.50
C LYS A 324 -10.25 -1.76 -43.17
N GLN A 325 -11.35 -1.06 -42.93
CA GLN A 325 -11.63 -0.41 -41.66
C GLN A 325 -11.99 -1.44 -40.59
N LEU A 326 -11.31 -1.39 -39.44
CA LEU A 326 -11.55 -2.29 -38.31
C LEU A 326 -12.27 -1.61 -37.15
N GLY A 327 -12.04 -0.30 -36.92
CA GLY A 327 -12.68 0.45 -35.84
C GLY A 327 -12.17 1.87 -35.73
N MET A 328 -12.48 2.55 -34.62
CA MET A 328 -11.91 3.86 -34.29
C MET A 328 -11.24 3.79 -32.92
N LEU A 329 -10.12 4.50 -32.79
CA LEU A 329 -9.45 4.72 -31.52
C LEU A 329 -9.68 6.17 -31.11
N ASP A 330 -10.33 6.39 -29.98
CA ASP A 330 -10.44 7.71 -29.36
C ASP A 330 -9.26 7.97 -28.43
N ILE A 331 -8.80 9.21 -28.34
CA ILE A 331 -7.72 9.60 -27.42
C ILE A 331 -8.08 9.28 -25.96
N GLN A 332 -9.36 9.35 -25.58
CA GLN A 332 -9.80 8.98 -24.24
C GLN A 332 -9.66 7.49 -23.98
N ASP A 333 -9.86 6.64 -24.98
CA ASP A 333 -9.68 5.19 -24.85
C ASP A 333 -8.19 4.86 -24.67
N LEU A 334 -7.31 5.52 -25.43
CA LEU A 334 -5.87 5.45 -25.24
C LEU A 334 -5.48 5.88 -23.82
N MET A 335 -5.96 7.04 -23.36
CA MET A 335 -5.63 7.58 -22.03
C MET A 335 -6.11 6.68 -20.90
N LYS A 336 -7.31 6.09 -21.01
CA LYS A 336 -7.82 5.10 -20.04
C LYS A 336 -6.94 3.85 -20.03
N ALA A 337 -6.60 3.32 -21.20
CA ALA A 337 -5.78 2.12 -21.31
C ALA A 337 -4.39 2.29 -20.68
N ILE A 338 -3.72 3.43 -20.92
CA ILE A 338 -2.39 3.66 -20.36
C ILE A 338 -2.44 4.02 -18.87
N ALA A 339 -3.49 4.70 -18.39
CA ALA A 339 -3.62 5.12 -16.99
C ALA A 339 -3.96 3.99 -16.01
N GLY A 340 -4.68 2.95 -16.46
CA GLY A 340 -5.04 1.78 -15.65
C GLY A 340 -6.42 1.89 -15.06
#